data_AF-Q95189-F1
#
_entry.id   AF-Q95189-F1
#
_cell.length_a   1.000
_cell.length_b   1.000
_cell.length_c   1.000
_cell.angle_alpha   90.00
_cell.angle_beta   90.00
_cell.angle_gamma   90.00
#
_symmetry.space_group_name_H-M   'P 1'
#
loop_
_entity.id
_entity.type
_entity.pdbx_description
1 polymer ?
#
loop_
_entity_poly.entity_id
_entity_poly.type
_entity_poly.pdbx_seq_one_letter_code
_entity_poly.pdbx_strand_id
1 'polypeptide(L)'
;VPIQKVQDDTKTLIKTIVTRISDISHTQSVSSKQKVTGLDFIPGLHPILTLSKMDQTLAVYQQILTSMPSRNMIQISNDLENLRDLLHVLAFSKSCHLPWASGLETLDSLGGVLEASGYSTEVVALSRLQGSLQDMLWQLDLSPGC
;
A
#
# COMPACT_ATOMS: atom_id res chain seq x y z
N VAL A 1 19.17 15.47 -1.67
CA VAL A 1 19.53 14.08 -1.32
C VAL A 1 19.85 13.35 -2.62
N PRO A 2 20.90 12.51 -2.69
CA PRO A 2 21.17 11.72 -3.90
C PRO A 2 19.96 10.84 -4.26
N ILE A 3 19.57 10.80 -5.53
CA ILE A 3 18.41 10.03 -6.01
C ILE A 3 18.52 8.55 -5.59
N GLN A 4 19.72 7.97 -5.72
CA GLN A 4 19.98 6.59 -5.34
C GLN A 4 19.68 6.33 -3.86
N LYS A 5 20.05 7.26 -2.98
CA LYS A 5 19.77 7.13 -1.54
C LYS A 5 18.26 7.10 -1.28
N VAL A 6 17.50 8.02 -1.89
CA VAL A 6 16.04 8.05 -1.73
C VAL A 6 15.44 6.74 -2.23
N GLN A 7 15.87 6.25 -3.38
CA GLN A 7 15.40 4.97 -3.93
C GLN A 7 15.73 3.78 -3.01
N ASP A 8 16.94 3.73 -2.45
CA ASP A 8 17.34 2.69 -1.51
C ASP A 8 16.55 2.75 -0.19
N ASP A 9 16.30 3.95 0.32
CA ASP A 9 15.46 4.19 1.50
C ASP A 9 14.01 3.73 1.23
N THR A 10 13.43 4.07 0.07
CA THR A 10 12.10 3.62 -0.37
C THR A 10 12.02 2.09 -0.43
N LYS A 11 13.01 1.45 -1.06
CA LYS A 11 13.07 -0.02 -1.17
C LYS A 11 13.22 -0.69 0.19
N THR A 12 14.00 -0.09 1.08
CA THR A 12 14.21 -0.60 2.44
C THR A 12 12.89 -0.55 3.22
N LEU A 13 12.18 0.57 3.17
CA LEU A 13 10.89 0.70 3.85
C LEU A 13 9.85 -0.28 3.29
N ILE A 14 9.78 -0.47 1.98
CA ILE A 14 8.90 -1.49 1.37
C ILE A 14 9.20 -2.88 1.94
N LYS A 15 10.47 -3.28 2.01
CA LYS A 15 10.87 -4.57 2.57
C LYS A 15 10.47 -4.70 4.05
N THR A 16 10.68 -3.65 4.83
CA THR A 16 10.27 -3.61 6.25
C THR A 16 8.76 -3.82 6.40
N ILE A 17 7.95 -3.14 5.58
CA ILE A 17 6.49 -3.29 5.61
C ILE A 17 6.08 -4.72 5.21
N VAL A 18 6.68 -5.27 4.15
CA VAL A 18 6.42 -6.65 3.70
C VAL A 18 6.73 -7.66 4.80
N THR A 19 7.88 -7.53 5.48
CA THR A 19 8.23 -8.38 6.63
C THR A 19 7.22 -8.24 7.76
N ARG A 20 6.84 -7.01 8.12
CA ARG A 20 5.85 -6.75 9.17
C ARG A 20 4.50 -7.40 8.86
N ILE A 21 4.06 -7.37 7.60
CA ILE A 21 2.82 -8.02 7.17
C ILE A 21 2.93 -9.56 7.28
N SER A 22 4.07 -10.13 6.90
CA SER A 22 4.33 -11.58 7.02
C SER A 22 4.36 -12.08 8.45
N ASP A 23 4.79 -11.23 9.39
CA ASP A 23 4.84 -11.52 10.83
C ASP A 23 3.44 -11.49 11.48
N ILE A 24 2.43 -10.97 10.78
CA ILE A 24 1.03 -11.06 11.20
C ILE A 24 0.51 -12.46 10.82
N SER A 25 0.47 -13.33 11.82
CA SER A 25 0.25 -14.78 11.70
C SER A 25 -0.89 -15.26 10.78
N HIS A 26 -1.94 -14.47 10.59
CA HIS A 26 -3.11 -14.83 9.77
C HIS A 26 -3.03 -14.42 8.29
N THR A 27 -2.01 -13.67 7.87
CA THR A 27 -1.91 -13.18 6.47
C THR A 27 -1.40 -14.23 5.49
N GLN A 28 -0.70 -15.27 5.99
CA GLN A 28 -0.03 -16.27 5.15
C GLN A 28 -0.99 -17.21 4.40
N SER A 29 -2.28 -17.24 4.74
CA SER A 29 -3.23 -18.25 4.24
C SER A 29 -4.07 -17.82 3.03
N VAL A 30 -4.09 -16.54 2.67
CA VAL A 30 -4.98 -16.03 1.61
C VAL A 30 -4.20 -15.60 0.38
N SER A 31 -4.58 -16.17 -0.76
CA SER A 31 -4.04 -15.78 -2.07
C SER A 31 -4.39 -14.32 -2.38
N SER A 32 -3.38 -13.49 -2.61
CA SER A 32 -3.53 -12.08 -2.99
C SER A 32 -4.26 -11.87 -4.34
N LYS A 33 -4.35 -12.92 -5.17
CA LYS A 33 -5.10 -12.91 -6.43
C LYS A 33 -6.59 -13.24 -6.26
N GLN A 34 -7.01 -13.68 -5.09
CA GLN A 34 -8.40 -14.09 -4.87
C GLN A 34 -9.32 -12.86 -4.81
N LYS A 35 -10.28 -12.80 -5.74
CA LYS A 35 -11.41 -11.87 -5.63
C LYS A 35 -12.36 -12.41 -4.56
N VAL A 36 -12.63 -11.57 -3.57
CA VAL A 36 -13.57 -11.85 -2.49
C VAL A 36 -14.73 -10.88 -2.68
N THR A 37 -15.91 -11.41 -2.98
CA THR A 37 -17.12 -10.62 -3.20
C THR A 37 -17.38 -9.71 -2.01
N GLY A 38 -17.62 -8.42 -2.27
CA GLY A 38 -17.83 -7.41 -1.21
C GLY A 38 -16.55 -6.72 -0.74
N LEU A 39 -15.38 -7.23 -1.13
CA LEU A 39 -14.06 -6.60 -0.92
C LEU A 39 -13.46 -6.09 -2.23
N ASP A 40 -14.32 -5.76 -3.20
CA ASP A 40 -13.93 -5.27 -4.52
C ASP A 40 -13.35 -3.84 -4.46
N PHE A 41 -13.67 -3.10 -3.41
CA PHE A 41 -13.10 -1.78 -3.12
C PHE A 41 -11.62 -1.84 -2.73
N ILE A 42 -11.12 -2.99 -2.25
CA ILE A 42 -9.70 -3.17 -1.91
C ILE A 42 -8.92 -3.34 -3.21
N PRO A 43 -7.92 -2.48 -3.51
CA PRO A 43 -7.15 -2.57 -4.74
C PRO A 43 -6.63 -3.98 -5.00
N GLY A 44 -6.96 -4.54 -6.18
CA GLY A 44 -6.38 -5.80 -6.64
C GLY A 44 -4.94 -5.62 -7.13
N LEU A 45 -4.25 -6.75 -7.35
CA LEU A 45 -2.94 -6.74 -8.01
C LEU A 45 -3.09 -6.33 -9.47
N HIS A 46 -2.74 -5.08 -9.75
CA HIS A 46 -2.59 -4.54 -11.10
C HIS A 46 -1.18 -3.98 -11.23
N PRO A 47 -0.53 -4.07 -12.40
CA PRO A 47 0.81 -3.54 -12.58
C PRO A 47 0.86 -2.06 -12.19
N ILE A 48 1.62 -1.73 -11.15
CA ILE A 48 1.78 -0.36 -10.65
C ILE A 48 2.97 0.27 -11.37
N LEU A 49 2.72 0.85 -12.55
CA LEU A 49 3.80 1.23 -13.48
C LEU A 49 4.44 2.59 -13.20
N THR A 50 3.80 3.45 -12.40
CA THR A 50 4.29 4.82 -12.18
C THR A 50 4.22 5.24 -10.72
N LEU A 51 5.08 6.19 -10.33
CA LEU A 51 5.11 6.74 -8.97
C LEU A 51 3.76 7.34 -8.55
N SER A 52 3.03 7.96 -9.49
CA SER A 52 1.67 8.44 -9.25
C SER A 52 0.72 7.30 -8.87
N LYS A 53 0.78 6.18 -9.60
CA LYS A 53 -0.06 5.03 -9.28
C LYS A 53 0.34 4.37 -7.97
N MET A 54 1.63 4.38 -7.63
CA MET A 54 2.11 3.91 -6.32
C MET A 54 1.49 4.74 -5.19
N ASP A 55 1.57 6.07 -5.26
CA ASP A 55 1.01 6.96 -4.23
C ASP A 55 -0.51 6.76 -4.08
N GLN A 56 -1.24 6.67 -5.20
CA GLN A 56 -2.69 6.40 -5.18
C GLN A 56 -3.03 5.07 -4.51
N THR A 57 -2.32 4.01 -4.86
CA THR A 57 -2.54 2.70 -4.26
C THR A 57 -2.26 2.72 -2.76
N LEU A 58 -1.17 3.36 -2.33
CA LEU A 58 -0.83 3.50 -0.91
C LEU A 58 -1.86 4.33 -0.15
N ALA A 59 -2.38 5.41 -0.74
CA ALA A 59 -3.41 6.25 -0.13
C ALA A 59 -4.70 5.47 0.16
N VAL A 60 -5.12 4.61 -0.78
CA VAL A 60 -6.30 3.74 -0.57
C VAL A 60 -6.04 2.75 0.55
N TYR A 61 -4.88 2.08 0.57
CA TYR A 61 -4.55 1.16 1.67
C TYR A 61 -4.45 1.88 3.01
N GLN A 62 -3.83 3.05 3.09
CA GLN A 62 -3.74 3.84 4.32
C GLN A 62 -5.13 4.11 4.91
N GLN A 63 -6.10 4.46 4.06
CA GLN A 63 -7.47 4.70 4.47
C GLN A 63 -8.17 3.42 4.97
N ILE A 64 -8.01 2.31 4.24
CA ILE A 64 -8.51 0.99 4.67
C ILE A 64 -7.90 0.62 6.04
N LEU A 65 -6.59 0.72 6.20
CA LEU A 65 -5.91 0.33 7.45
C LEU A 65 -6.29 1.23 8.63
N THR A 66 -6.49 2.53 8.40
CA THR A 66 -6.90 3.47 9.45
C THR A 66 -8.30 3.17 9.99
N SER A 67 -9.15 2.54 9.17
CA SER A 67 -10.49 2.10 9.60
C SER A 67 -10.48 0.81 10.44
N MET A 68 -9.33 0.14 10.57
CA MET A 68 -9.16 -1.10 11.35
C MET A 68 -8.23 -0.83 12.54
N PRO A 69 -8.73 -0.38 13.71
CA PRO A 69 -7.90 0.19 14.78
C PRO A 69 -7.17 -0.88 15.62
N SER A 70 -6.33 -1.70 15.00
CA SER A 70 -5.39 -2.58 15.68
C SER A 70 -4.00 -1.93 15.73
N ARG A 71 -3.20 -2.27 16.73
CA ARG A 71 -1.82 -1.77 16.87
C ARG A 71 -0.99 -2.00 15.61
N ASN A 72 -1.14 -3.17 14.99
CA ASN A 72 -0.45 -3.53 13.77
C ASN A 72 -0.88 -2.64 12.60
N MET A 73 -2.19 -2.36 12.48
CA MET A 73 -2.71 -1.56 11.36
C MET A 73 -2.32 -0.09 11.49
N ILE A 74 -2.33 0.46 12.69
CA ILE A 74 -1.83 1.83 12.96
C ILE A 74 -0.37 1.93 12.54
N GLN A 75 0.46 0.96 12.91
CA GLN A 75 1.87 0.98 12.57
C GLN A 75 2.11 0.84 11.06
N ILE A 76 1.41 -0.08 10.39
CA ILE A 76 1.52 -0.21 8.94
C ILE A 76 1.02 1.06 8.26
N SER A 77 -0.08 1.66 8.71
CA SER A 77 -0.62 2.92 8.15
C SER A 77 0.41 4.05 8.21
N ASN A 78 1.11 4.20 9.34
CA ASN A 78 2.20 5.17 9.48
C ASN A 78 3.40 4.82 8.58
N ASP A 79 3.73 3.53 8.44
CA ASP A 79 4.77 3.11 7.50
C ASP A 79 4.38 3.43 6.04
N LEU A 80 3.09 3.31 5.68
CA LEU A 80 2.58 3.72 4.37
C LEU A 80 2.68 5.24 4.16
N GLU A 81 2.39 6.04 5.19
CA GLU A 81 2.59 7.50 5.14
C GLU A 81 4.04 7.85 4.80
N ASN A 82 4.98 7.28 5.56
CA ASN A 82 6.41 7.47 5.33
C ASN A 82 6.83 7.01 3.93
N LEU A 83 6.23 5.93 3.42
CA LEU A 83 6.50 5.43 2.07
C LEU A 83 6.00 6.41 1.00
N ARG A 84 4.84 7.01 1.21
CA ARG A 84 4.31 8.05 0.31
C ARG A 84 5.23 9.27 0.30
N ASP A 85 5.69 9.74 1.46
CA ASP A 85 6.65 10.84 1.54
C ASP A 85 7.92 10.55 0.72
N LEU A 86 8.47 9.34 0.83
CA LEU A 86 9.62 8.92 0.04
C LEU A 86 9.34 8.87 -1.47
N LEU A 87 8.15 8.44 -1.89
CA LEU A 87 7.74 8.49 -3.30
C LEU A 87 7.65 9.93 -3.82
N HIS A 88 7.14 10.87 -3.02
CA HIS A 88 7.08 12.28 -3.36
C HIS A 88 8.48 12.90 -3.47
N VAL A 89 9.39 12.57 -2.55
CA VAL A 89 10.80 12.99 -2.64
C VAL A 89 11.48 12.39 -3.88
N LEU A 90 11.22 11.11 -4.18
CA LEU A 90 11.75 10.44 -5.37
C LEU A 90 11.23 11.08 -6.66
N ALA A 91 9.93 11.39 -6.72
CA ALA A 91 9.32 12.08 -7.86
C ALA A 91 9.90 13.49 -8.03
N PHE A 92 10.02 14.26 -6.95
CA PHE A 92 10.66 15.58 -6.99
C PHE A 92 12.10 15.50 -7.52
N SER A 93 12.84 14.47 -7.11
CA SER A 93 14.21 14.24 -7.59
C SER A 93 14.30 13.89 -9.09
N LYS A 94 13.19 13.44 -9.68
CA LYS A 94 13.00 13.19 -11.12
C LYS A 94 12.36 14.39 -11.85
N SER A 95 12.25 15.56 -11.20
CA SER A 95 11.56 16.74 -11.73
C SER A 95 10.07 16.52 -12.00
N CYS A 96 9.42 15.65 -11.22
CA CYS A 96 7.99 15.42 -11.26
C CYS A 96 7.28 16.02 -10.05
N HIS A 97 6.05 16.47 -10.28
CA HIS A 97 5.12 16.88 -9.23
C HIS A 97 3.97 15.89 -9.17
N LEU A 98 3.92 15.10 -8.10
CA LEU A 98 2.78 14.22 -7.85
C LEU A 98 1.73 14.99 -7.05
N PRO A 99 0.46 15.04 -7.48
CA PRO A 99 -0.60 15.48 -6.61
C PRO A 99 -0.73 14.48 -5.46
N TRP A 100 -0.96 14.98 -4.23
CA TRP A 100 -1.20 14.10 -3.10
C TRP A 100 -2.48 13.31 -3.33
N ALA A 101 -2.38 11.99 -3.47
CA ALA A 101 -3.54 11.16 -3.69
C ALA A 101 -4.42 11.10 -2.43
N SER A 102 -5.74 11.24 -2.59
CA SER A 102 -6.72 10.95 -1.54
C SER A 102 -7.35 9.58 -1.79
N GLY A 103 -7.51 8.75 -0.76
CA GLY A 103 -8.24 7.47 -0.87
C GLY A 103 -9.77 7.62 -0.92
N LEU A 104 -10.28 8.84 -1.13
CA LEU A 104 -11.63 9.27 -0.72
C LEU A 104 -12.77 8.36 -1.22
N GLU A 105 -12.68 7.80 -2.42
CA GLU A 105 -13.75 6.95 -2.99
C GLU A 105 -13.99 5.62 -2.25
N THR A 106 -13.07 5.18 -1.38
CA THR A 106 -13.15 3.86 -0.74
C THR A 106 -14.00 3.83 0.54
N LEU A 107 -14.26 4.99 1.17
CA LEU A 107 -14.84 5.07 2.53
C LEU A 107 -16.31 4.61 2.62
N ASP A 108 -17.17 5.00 1.67
CA ASP A 108 -18.59 4.63 1.70
C ASP A 108 -18.79 3.11 1.64
N SER A 109 -17.86 2.39 1.00
CA SER A 109 -17.88 0.92 0.93
C SER A 109 -17.30 0.25 2.17
N LEU A 110 -16.39 0.91 2.90
CA LEU A 110 -15.67 0.35 4.05
C LEU A 110 -16.58 0.17 5.27
N GLY A 111 -17.44 1.16 5.57
CA GLY A 111 -18.24 1.16 6.80
C GLY A 111 -19.13 -0.07 6.96
N GLY A 112 -19.84 -0.48 5.89
CA GLY A 112 -20.73 -1.65 5.95
C GLY A 112 -20.00 -3.00 6.03
N VAL A 113 -18.78 -3.06 5.49
CA VAL A 113 -18.02 -4.31 5.38
C VAL A 113 -17.25 -4.63 6.66
N LEU A 114 -16.71 -3.60 7.33
CA LEU A 114 -16.00 -3.76 8.60
C LEU A 114 -16.92 -4.27 9.71
N GLU A 115 -18.17 -3.79 9.75
CA GLU A 115 -19.19 -4.27 10.68
C GLU A 115 -19.55 -5.74 10.46
N ALA A 116 -19.57 -6.20 9.21
CA ALA A 116 -19.92 -7.58 8.88
C ALA A 116 -18.75 -8.55 9.02
N SER A 117 -17.51 -8.11 8.75
CA SER A 117 -16.37 -9.03 8.60
C SER A 117 -14.98 -8.35 8.71
N GLY A 118 -14.70 -7.69 9.83
CA GLY A 118 -13.40 -7.03 10.07
C GLY A 118 -12.18 -7.95 9.86
N TYR A 119 -12.21 -9.20 10.33
CA TYR A 119 -11.09 -10.15 10.19
C TYR A 119 -10.81 -10.54 8.72
N SER A 120 -11.84 -10.82 7.91
CA SER A 120 -11.65 -11.15 6.49
C SER A 120 -11.13 -9.93 5.71
N THR A 121 -11.61 -8.74 6.06
CA THR A 121 -11.17 -7.47 5.47
C THR A 121 -9.70 -7.23 5.75
N GLU A 122 -9.25 -7.42 7.00
CA GLU A 122 -7.84 -7.29 7.38
C GLU A 122 -6.95 -8.24 6.57
N VAL A 123 -7.29 -9.54 6.55
CA VAL A 123 -6.48 -10.55 5.84
C VAL A 123 -6.37 -10.23 4.35
N VAL A 124 -7.48 -9.86 3.70
CA VAL A 124 -7.49 -9.55 2.27
C VAL A 124 -6.76 -8.26 1.98
N ALA A 125 -6.96 -7.22 2.79
CA ALA A 125 -6.26 -5.93 2.66
C ALA A 125 -4.74 -6.12 2.75
N LEU A 126 -4.27 -6.86 3.75
CA LEU A 126 -2.84 -7.08 3.98
C LEU A 126 -2.21 -7.97 2.90
N SER A 127 -2.89 -9.05 2.48
CA SER A 127 -2.40 -9.93 1.42
C SER A 127 -2.26 -9.18 0.09
N ARG A 128 -3.26 -8.35 -0.28
CA ARG A 128 -3.20 -7.53 -1.49
C ARG A 128 -2.17 -6.40 -1.38
N LEU A 129 -2.07 -5.74 -0.22
CA LEU A 129 -1.05 -4.72 0.04
C LEU A 129 0.36 -5.31 -0.12
N GLN A 130 0.61 -6.49 0.43
CA GLN A 130 1.89 -7.17 0.31
C GLN A 130 2.26 -7.41 -1.15
N GLY A 131 1.32 -7.91 -1.97
CA GLY A 131 1.57 -8.10 -3.40
C GLY A 131 1.78 -6.76 -4.14
N SER A 132 1.02 -5.72 -3.82
CA SER A 132 1.25 -4.37 -4.37
C SER A 132 2.62 -3.83 -4.01
N LEU A 133 3.08 -4.03 -2.78
CA LEU A 133 4.42 -3.62 -2.32
C LEU A 133 5.54 -4.37 -3.04
N GLN A 134 5.36 -5.65 -3.32
CA GLN A 134 6.30 -6.44 -4.13
C GLN A 134 6.36 -5.93 -5.57
N ASP A 135 5.20 -5.60 -6.17
CA ASP A 135 5.14 -4.99 -7.49
C ASP A 135 5.86 -3.63 -7.51
N MET A 136 5.63 -2.79 -6.49
CA MET A 136 6.33 -1.51 -6.35
C MET A 136 7.84 -1.68 -6.23
N LEU A 137 8.30 -2.66 -5.44
CA LEU A 137 9.73 -2.95 -5.27
C LEU A 137 10.38 -3.29 -6.62
N TRP A 138 9.73 -4.15 -7.40
CA TRP A 138 10.18 -4.50 -8.74
C TRP A 138 10.21 -3.29 -9.67
N GLN A 139 9.18 -2.44 -9.61
CA GLN A 139 9.07 -1.28 -10.47
C GLN A 139 10.13 -0.23 -10.14
N LEU A 140 10.50 -0.06 -8.87
CA LEU A 140 11.62 0.79 -8.46
C LEU A 140 12.95 0.33 -9.06
N ASP A 141 13.17 -0.97 -9.23
CA ASP A 141 14.36 -1.49 -9.93
C ASP A 141 14.36 -1.14 -11.42
N LEU A 142 13.18 -1.01 -12.03
CA LEU A 142 13.01 -0.61 -13.43
C LEU A 142 13.02 0.91 -13.64
N SER A 143 13.25 1.71 -12.59
CA SER A 143 13.24 3.17 -12.65
C SER A 143 11.93 3.74 -13.23
N PRO A 144 10.80 3.61 -12.49
CA PRO A 144 9.48 3.90 -13.02
C PRO A 144 9.35 5.40 -13.33
N GLY A 145 8.47 5.69 -14.27
CA GLY A 145 8.06 7.06 -14.57
C GLY A 145 7.17 7.64 -13.46
N CYS A 146 6.78 8.89 -13.68
CA CYS A 146 5.69 9.54 -12.96
C CYS A 146 4.39 9.25 -13.73
#